data_AF-A0A2R7KU00-F1
#
_entry.id   AF-A0A2R7KU00-F1
#
_cell.length_a   1.000
_cell.length_b   1.000
_cell.length_c   1.000
_cell.angle_alpha   90.00
_cell.angle_beta   90.00
_cell.angle_gamma   90.00
#
_symmetry.space_group_name_H-M   'P 1'
#
loop_
_entity.id
_entity.type
_entity.pdbx_description
1 polymer ?
#
loop_
_entity_poly.entity_id
_entity_poly.type
_entity_poly.pdbx_seq_one_letter_code
_entity_poly.pdbx_strand_id
1 'polypeptide(L)'
;SKTYPVSFVKIDNHTTLTGAQINASVNTLKAIKFGRVEDLDYRKGGGTADRELYFNVTGQNTTGTNADASRTKYGRVYRLNLDAVDPLKGTLEVILDGDNRSGVAGKFQNPDNVCVTKNYVYVQEDANGYGDETHDAYIYQYNIATKELKVVVELDHRRTAADAAKYNVGGISKFGDWEYGALIDVSDQVGISDTFMLSVQPHTWTGDKYKGVDGGTNRPNEQQASQIVVIKGLAR
;
A
#
# COMPACT_ATOMS: atom_id res chain seq x y z
N SER A 1 -15.51 -0.66 15.55
CA SER A 1 -14.56 0.38 15.09
C SER A 1 -15.14 1.75 15.38
N LYS A 2 -14.29 2.76 15.57
CA LYS A 2 -14.69 4.16 15.80
C LYS A 2 -14.56 4.93 14.49
N THR A 3 -15.48 5.88 14.29
CA THR A 3 -15.51 6.74 13.11
C THR A 3 -15.44 8.19 13.55
N TYR A 4 -14.72 9.02 12.81
CA TYR A 4 -14.48 10.43 13.14
C TYR A 4 -14.90 11.33 11.99
N PRO A 5 -15.62 12.44 12.24
CA PRO A 5 -15.88 13.42 11.20
C PRO A 5 -14.56 14.08 10.78
N VAL A 6 -14.39 14.29 9.47
CA VAL A 6 -13.23 14.95 8.88
C VAL A 6 -13.68 15.97 7.85
N SER A 7 -12.80 16.93 7.57
CA SER A 7 -13.00 17.94 6.55
C SER A 7 -11.70 18.23 5.80
N PHE A 8 -11.83 18.58 4.53
CA PHE A 8 -10.74 19.09 3.72
C PHE A 8 -10.62 20.60 3.91
N VAL A 9 -9.42 21.05 4.25
CA VAL A 9 -9.13 22.46 4.50
C VAL A 9 -8.23 22.97 3.39
N LYS A 10 -8.61 24.10 2.80
CA LYS A 10 -7.87 24.72 1.72
C LYS A 10 -6.54 25.30 2.23
N ILE A 11 -5.46 25.08 1.48
CA ILE A 11 -4.22 25.85 1.61
C ILE A 11 -4.26 26.96 0.57
N ASP A 12 -4.45 28.20 1.03
CA ASP A 12 -4.48 29.35 0.13
C ASP A 12 -3.12 29.59 -0.52
N ASN A 13 -3.13 30.05 -1.78
CA ASN A 13 -1.95 30.36 -2.59
C ASN A 13 -0.96 29.20 -2.79
N HIS A 14 -1.40 27.94 -2.68
CA HIS A 14 -0.55 26.75 -2.75
C HIS A 14 0.37 26.70 -3.98
N THR A 15 -0.03 27.26 -5.12
CA THR A 15 0.78 27.31 -6.35
C THR A 15 1.99 28.24 -6.27
N THR A 16 2.00 29.18 -5.31
CA THR A 16 3.12 30.09 -5.06
C THR A 16 3.98 29.68 -3.87
N LEU A 17 3.53 28.69 -3.10
CA LEU A 17 4.24 28.20 -1.92
C LEU A 17 5.23 27.10 -2.32
N THR A 18 6.37 27.09 -1.65
CA THR A 18 7.29 25.94 -1.68
C THR A 18 6.70 24.76 -0.92
N GLY A 19 7.18 23.54 -1.18
CA GLY A 19 6.77 22.35 -0.42
C GLY A 19 6.99 22.48 1.09
N ALA A 20 8.08 23.14 1.52
CA ALA A 20 8.35 23.41 2.92
C ALA A 20 7.30 24.36 3.55
N GLN A 21 6.88 25.40 2.82
CA GLN A 21 5.83 26.30 3.29
C GLN A 21 4.48 25.60 3.37
N ILE A 22 4.12 24.79 2.38
CA ILE A 22 2.92 23.94 2.42
C ILE A 22 2.95 23.03 3.66
N ASN A 23 4.07 22.33 3.88
CA ASN A 23 4.26 21.46 5.05
C ASN A 23 4.20 22.22 6.38
N ALA A 24 4.64 23.48 6.44
CA ALA A 24 4.50 24.30 7.65
C ALA A 24 3.03 24.65 7.91
N SER A 25 2.27 25.03 6.87
CA SER A 25 0.86 25.42 6.97
C SER A 25 -0.04 24.32 7.53
N VAL A 26 0.26 23.04 7.28
CA VAL A 26 -0.59 21.93 7.78
C VAL A 26 -0.65 21.87 9.31
N ASN A 27 0.38 22.37 10.01
CA ASN A 27 0.37 22.44 11.48
C ASN A 27 -0.63 23.50 11.98
N THR A 28 -0.65 24.67 11.35
CA THR A 28 -1.62 25.75 11.68
C THR A 28 -3.04 25.32 11.36
N LEU A 29 -3.23 24.61 10.24
CA LEU A 29 -4.53 24.07 9.82
C LEU A 29 -4.95 22.81 10.59
N LYS A 30 -4.10 22.32 11.51
CA LYS A 30 -4.34 21.13 12.34
C LYS A 30 -4.68 19.89 11.50
N ALA A 31 -4.00 19.72 10.37
CA ALA A 31 -4.15 18.54 9.54
C ALA A 31 -3.79 17.27 10.32
N ILE A 32 -4.42 16.15 9.98
CA ILE A 32 -4.10 14.85 10.56
C ILE A 32 -2.68 14.48 10.14
N LYS A 33 -1.84 14.16 11.13
CA LYS A 33 -0.46 13.71 10.90
C LYS A 33 -0.45 12.20 10.69
N PHE A 34 -0.66 11.77 9.46
CA PHE A 34 -0.39 10.39 9.08
C PHE A 34 1.13 10.09 9.10
N GLY A 35 1.49 8.81 9.03
CA GLY A 35 2.87 8.34 8.89
C GLY A 35 3.42 8.67 7.51
N ARG A 36 3.36 7.71 6.59
CA ARG A 36 3.46 7.98 5.15
C ARG A 36 2.19 7.45 4.50
N VAL A 37 1.41 8.35 3.91
CA VAL A 37 0.29 7.95 3.05
C VAL A 37 0.89 7.45 1.75
N GLU A 38 0.58 6.22 1.38
CA GLU A 38 1.08 5.58 0.16
C GLU A 38 -0.03 5.60 -0.89
N ASP A 39 -0.65 4.45 -1.17
CA ASP A 39 -1.67 4.32 -2.20
C ASP A 39 -3.11 4.54 -1.70
N LEU A 40 -3.98 4.90 -2.64
CA LEU A 40 -5.41 5.11 -2.44
C LEU A 40 -6.20 4.58 -3.62
N ASP A 41 -7.32 3.92 -3.32
CA ASP A 41 -8.33 3.56 -4.32
C ASP A 41 -9.75 3.68 -3.72
N TYR A 42 -10.78 3.60 -4.56
CA TYR A 42 -12.18 3.75 -4.17
C TYR A 42 -13.01 2.51 -4.49
N ARG A 43 -14.08 2.31 -3.74
CA ARG A 43 -14.98 1.18 -3.97
C ARG A 43 -15.72 1.30 -5.28
N LYS A 44 -15.61 0.25 -6.10
CA LYS A 44 -16.33 0.16 -7.37
C LYS A 44 -17.80 -0.20 -7.13
N GLY A 45 -18.68 0.22 -8.05
CA GLY A 45 -20.10 -0.16 -8.01
C GLY A 45 -21.07 0.98 -8.25
N GLY A 46 -20.59 2.22 -8.38
CA GLY A 46 -21.42 3.37 -8.70
C GLY A 46 -22.10 4.00 -7.48
N GLY A 47 -22.58 5.22 -7.67
CA GLY A 47 -23.47 5.89 -6.72
C GLY A 47 -22.81 6.16 -5.37
N THR A 48 -23.33 5.54 -4.30
CA THR A 48 -22.79 5.75 -2.96
C THR A 48 -21.47 5.01 -2.72
N ALA A 49 -21.18 3.96 -3.49
CA ALA A 49 -19.95 3.19 -3.35
C ALA A 49 -18.71 4.03 -3.73
N ASP A 50 -18.82 4.83 -4.79
CA ASP A 50 -17.68 5.61 -5.31
C ASP A 50 -17.19 6.71 -4.36
N ARG A 51 -17.95 7.00 -3.28
CA ARG A 51 -17.55 7.92 -2.19
C ARG A 51 -16.77 7.24 -1.07
N GLU A 52 -16.66 5.92 -1.09
CA GLU A 52 -15.92 5.13 -0.11
C GLU A 52 -14.50 4.90 -0.63
N LEU A 53 -13.55 5.67 -0.10
CA LEU A 53 -12.14 5.62 -0.43
C LEU A 53 -11.39 4.81 0.64
N TYR A 54 -10.37 4.09 0.22
CA TYR A 54 -9.47 3.34 1.07
C TYR A 54 -8.04 3.78 0.78
N PHE A 55 -7.26 3.96 1.82
CA PHE A 55 -5.87 4.31 1.66
C PHE A 55 -5.01 3.71 2.74
N ASN A 56 -3.78 3.41 2.36
CA ASN A 56 -2.79 2.86 3.25
C ASN A 56 -1.96 3.99 3.85
N VAL A 57 -1.70 3.84 5.14
CA VAL A 57 -0.65 4.59 5.83
C VAL A 57 0.36 3.57 6.26
N THR A 58 1.47 3.51 5.54
CA THR A 58 2.55 2.58 5.86
C THR A 58 3.14 2.92 7.23
N GLY A 59 3.77 1.92 7.83
CA GLY A 59 4.37 2.05 9.14
C GLY A 59 5.49 3.08 9.18
N GLN A 60 5.80 3.54 10.38
CA GLN A 60 7.01 4.31 10.64
C GLN A 60 7.73 3.74 11.85
N ASN A 61 9.00 3.38 11.67
CA ASN A 61 9.84 2.92 12.76
C ASN A 61 9.85 3.95 13.92
N THR A 62 9.89 3.45 15.14
CA THR A 62 9.98 4.26 16.37
C THR A 62 11.41 4.74 16.65
N THR A 63 12.33 4.54 15.71
CA THR A 63 13.72 4.98 15.75
C THR A 63 14.10 5.69 14.45
N GLY A 64 15.13 6.54 14.48
CA GLY A 64 15.61 7.32 13.33
C GLY A 64 15.17 8.79 13.33
N THR A 65 15.64 9.55 12.34
CA THR A 65 15.55 11.03 12.29
C THR A 65 14.14 11.60 12.43
N ASN A 66 13.13 10.87 11.95
CA ASN A 66 11.73 11.32 11.93
C ASN A 66 10.86 10.64 12.99
N ALA A 67 11.43 9.79 13.85
CA ALA A 67 10.67 9.04 14.84
C ALA A 67 10.29 9.91 16.04
N ASP A 68 8.99 10.09 16.25
CA ASP A 68 8.41 10.81 17.40
C ASP A 68 7.42 9.96 18.19
N ALA A 69 7.32 8.66 17.85
CA ALA A 69 6.41 7.67 18.43
C ALA A 69 4.91 8.06 18.38
N SER A 70 4.53 9.07 17.60
CA SER A 70 3.14 9.55 17.48
C SER A 70 2.35 8.83 16.38
N ARG A 71 3.04 8.05 15.54
CA ARG A 71 2.51 7.35 14.37
C ARG A 71 2.59 5.84 14.56
N THR A 72 1.89 5.12 13.70
CA THR A 72 1.84 3.66 13.75
C THR A 72 3.13 3.03 13.29
N LYS A 73 3.60 1.99 14.00
CA LYS A 73 4.82 1.30 13.61
C LYS A 73 4.61 0.38 12.42
N TYR A 74 3.54 -0.42 12.39
CA TYR A 74 3.31 -1.42 11.33
C TYR A 74 2.30 -0.98 10.28
N GLY A 75 1.78 0.24 10.42
CA GLY A 75 0.86 0.88 9.48
C GLY A 75 -0.60 0.52 9.68
N ARG A 76 -1.47 1.18 8.92
CA ARG A 76 -2.93 1.09 9.01
C ARG A 76 -3.57 1.24 7.64
N VAL A 77 -4.75 0.65 7.48
CA VAL A 77 -5.66 0.97 6.38
C VAL A 77 -6.82 1.78 6.91
N TYR A 78 -7.10 2.88 6.23
CA TYR A 78 -8.17 3.80 6.54
C TYR A 78 -9.27 3.70 5.50
N ARG A 79 -10.50 3.89 5.96
CA ARG A 79 -11.68 4.12 5.12
C ARG A 79 -12.16 5.55 5.30
N LEU A 80 -12.20 6.30 4.21
CA LEU A 80 -12.80 7.63 4.12
C LEU A 80 -14.10 7.53 3.35
N ASN A 81 -15.21 7.93 3.96
CA ASN A 81 -16.49 8.04 3.26
C ASN A 81 -16.82 9.53 3.09
N LEU A 82 -16.86 10.00 1.84
CA LEU A 82 -17.17 11.39 1.53
C LEU A 82 -18.67 11.68 1.70
N ASP A 83 -18.97 12.89 2.16
CA ASP A 83 -20.35 13.37 2.26
C ASP A 83 -20.99 13.46 0.86
N ALA A 84 -22.29 13.19 0.79
CA ALA A 84 -23.02 13.12 -0.48
C ALA A 84 -23.30 14.49 -1.11
N VAL A 85 -23.24 15.56 -0.31
CA VAL A 85 -23.60 16.92 -0.72
C VAL A 85 -22.36 17.83 -0.71
N ASP A 86 -21.39 17.55 0.16
CA ASP A 86 -20.17 18.35 0.32
C ASP A 86 -18.91 17.48 0.26
N PRO A 87 -18.20 17.40 -0.89
CA PRO A 87 -17.01 16.57 -1.02
C PRO A 87 -15.82 17.05 -0.15
N LEU A 88 -15.94 18.20 0.52
CA LEU A 88 -14.96 18.68 1.50
C LEU A 88 -15.24 18.16 2.92
N LYS A 89 -16.23 17.28 3.10
CA LYS A 89 -16.55 16.63 4.35
C LYS A 89 -16.59 15.11 4.19
N GLY A 90 -16.40 14.41 5.29
CA GLY A 90 -16.57 12.96 5.31
C GLY A 90 -16.39 12.37 6.69
N THR A 91 -16.27 11.06 6.72
CA THR A 91 -15.97 10.30 7.93
C THR A 91 -14.78 9.38 7.72
N LEU A 92 -13.87 9.37 8.68
CA LEU A 92 -12.66 8.55 8.64
C LEU A 92 -12.71 7.44 9.70
N GLU A 93 -12.31 6.24 9.31
CA GLU A 93 -12.25 5.05 10.16
C GLU A 93 -10.94 4.29 9.92
N VAL A 94 -10.31 3.79 10.98
CA VAL A 94 -9.26 2.76 10.86
C VAL A 94 -9.96 1.42 10.74
N ILE A 95 -9.81 0.74 9.59
CA ILE A 95 -10.43 -0.56 9.35
C ILE A 95 -9.47 -1.72 9.63
N LEU A 96 -8.17 -1.50 9.49
CA LEU A 96 -7.10 -2.46 9.75
C LEU A 96 -5.97 -1.74 10.49
N ASP A 97 -5.61 -2.24 11.67
CA ASP A 97 -4.60 -1.64 12.55
C ASP A 97 -3.43 -2.61 12.80
N GLY A 98 -2.30 -2.37 12.15
CA GLY A 98 -1.10 -3.20 12.27
C GLY A 98 -0.43 -3.12 13.64
N ASP A 99 -0.69 -2.06 14.42
CA ASP A 99 -0.14 -1.91 15.77
C ASP A 99 -0.95 -2.68 16.82
N ASN A 100 -2.20 -2.99 16.51
CA ASN A 100 -2.98 -3.93 17.31
C ASN A 100 -2.57 -5.36 16.97
N ARG A 101 -1.45 -5.82 17.54
CA ARG A 101 -0.86 -7.15 17.25
C ARG A 101 -1.75 -8.34 17.60
N SER A 102 -2.79 -8.16 18.42
CA SER A 102 -3.80 -9.19 18.70
C SER A 102 -5.05 -9.09 17.81
N GLY A 103 -5.14 -8.06 16.95
CA GLY A 103 -6.23 -7.85 16.01
C GLY A 103 -6.05 -8.61 14.69
N VAL A 104 -7.06 -8.53 13.81
CA VAL A 104 -7.07 -9.24 12.51
C VAL A 104 -5.92 -8.81 11.59
N ALA A 105 -5.47 -7.55 11.68
CA ALA A 105 -4.34 -7.01 10.95
C ALA A 105 -3.02 -7.09 11.74
N GLY A 106 -3.01 -7.82 12.86
CA GLY A 106 -1.87 -7.90 13.77
C GLY A 106 -0.64 -8.61 13.21
N LYS A 107 -0.69 -9.06 11.95
CA LYS A 107 0.48 -9.54 11.20
C LYS A 107 1.11 -8.48 10.31
N PHE A 108 0.44 -7.36 10.03
CA PHE A 108 0.93 -6.36 9.08
C PHE A 108 2.41 -6.02 9.25
N GLN A 109 3.08 -5.90 8.11
CA GLN A 109 4.43 -5.41 7.92
C GLN A 109 4.40 -4.33 6.83
N ASN A 110 3.81 -3.18 7.16
CA ASN A 110 3.78 -1.98 6.31
C ASN A 110 2.88 -2.12 5.06
N PRO A 111 1.56 -1.84 5.17
CA PRO A 111 0.70 -1.76 4.00
C PRO A 111 1.09 -0.56 3.12
N ASP A 112 1.11 -0.75 1.81
CA ASP A 112 1.58 0.24 0.85
C ASP A 112 0.60 0.42 -0.31
N ASN A 113 0.50 -0.54 -1.23
CA ASN A 113 -0.43 -0.46 -2.37
C ASN A 113 -1.83 -1.00 -2.06
N VAL A 114 -2.86 -0.49 -2.75
CA VAL A 114 -4.25 -0.91 -2.53
C VAL A 114 -5.03 -1.04 -3.84
N CYS A 115 -5.82 -2.09 -3.97
CA CYS A 115 -6.78 -2.25 -5.04
C CYS A 115 -8.17 -2.50 -4.45
N VAL A 116 -9.14 -1.67 -4.79
CA VAL A 116 -10.49 -1.77 -4.25
C VAL A 116 -11.46 -2.18 -5.35
N THR A 117 -12.16 -3.27 -5.10
CA THR A 117 -13.20 -3.83 -5.97
C THR A 117 -14.58 -3.43 -5.48
N LYS A 118 -15.63 -4.18 -5.83
CA LYS A 118 -17.00 -3.90 -5.36
C LYS A 118 -17.21 -4.35 -3.92
N ASN A 119 -16.59 -5.47 -3.54
CA ASN A 119 -16.80 -6.13 -2.26
C ASN A 119 -15.51 -6.32 -1.45
N TYR A 120 -14.34 -6.12 -2.06
CA TYR A 120 -13.06 -6.37 -1.41
C TYR A 120 -12.07 -5.23 -1.53
N VAL A 121 -11.26 -5.07 -0.49
CA VAL A 121 -10.05 -4.25 -0.49
C VAL A 121 -8.85 -5.20 -0.48
N TYR A 122 -8.02 -5.11 -1.50
CA TYR A 122 -6.76 -5.83 -1.58
C TYR A 122 -5.65 -4.92 -1.07
N VAL A 123 -5.00 -5.31 0.02
CA VAL A 123 -3.92 -4.54 0.67
C VAL A 123 -2.62 -5.26 0.42
N GLN A 124 -1.64 -4.57 -0.14
CA GLN A 124 -0.34 -5.13 -0.48
C GLN A 124 0.70 -4.57 0.48
N GLU A 125 1.59 -5.42 0.98
CA GLU A 125 2.71 -4.99 1.81
C GLU A 125 3.94 -4.58 0.97
N ASP A 126 4.62 -3.55 1.44
CA ASP A 126 6.00 -3.19 1.11
C ASP A 126 6.73 -3.02 2.46
N ALA A 127 7.50 -4.03 2.84
CA ALA A 127 8.11 -4.06 4.16
C ALA A 127 9.32 -3.10 4.23
N ASN A 128 9.24 -2.12 5.13
CA ASN A 128 10.27 -1.10 5.33
C ASN A 128 11.59 -1.56 5.99
N GLY A 129 11.81 -2.87 6.17
CA GLY A 129 13.07 -3.43 6.70
C GLY A 129 13.41 -2.97 8.12
N TYR A 130 12.45 -3.03 9.04
CA TYR A 130 12.64 -2.68 10.45
C TYR A 130 13.43 -3.71 11.24
N GLY A 131 13.65 -4.90 10.68
CA GLY A 131 14.45 -5.98 11.24
C GLY A 131 13.65 -6.94 12.13
N ASP A 132 12.34 -6.76 12.21
CA ASP A 132 11.40 -7.63 12.93
C ASP A 132 10.34 -8.26 12.00
N GLU A 133 10.59 -8.26 10.70
CA GLU A 133 9.82 -9.00 9.71
C GLU A 133 9.86 -10.51 9.99
N THR A 134 8.70 -11.14 9.86
CA THR A 134 8.43 -12.55 10.17
C THR A 134 7.94 -13.35 8.96
N HIS A 135 7.58 -12.67 7.87
CA HIS A 135 7.11 -13.26 6.61
C HIS A 135 7.45 -12.37 5.41
N ASP A 136 7.36 -12.97 4.23
CA ASP A 136 7.39 -12.26 2.95
C ASP A 136 6.12 -11.45 2.74
N ALA A 137 6.19 -10.40 1.94
CA ALA A 137 5.06 -9.51 1.70
C ALA A 137 3.80 -10.28 1.29
N TYR A 138 2.70 -10.00 1.97
CA TYR A 138 1.39 -10.55 1.66
C TYR A 138 0.56 -9.57 0.83
N ILE A 139 -0.32 -10.14 -0.02
CA ILE A 139 -1.55 -9.46 -0.44
C ILE A 139 -2.67 -10.01 0.42
N TYR A 140 -3.30 -9.12 1.18
CA TYR A 140 -4.49 -9.43 1.94
C TYR A 140 -5.75 -9.10 1.16
N GLN A 141 -6.77 -9.93 1.28
CA GLN A 141 -8.14 -9.64 0.85
C GLN A 141 -8.97 -9.32 2.08
N TYR A 142 -9.47 -8.09 2.17
CA TYR A 142 -10.43 -7.65 3.17
C TYR A 142 -11.84 -7.59 2.58
N ASN A 143 -12.77 -8.35 3.16
CA ASN A 143 -14.18 -8.30 2.76
C ASN A 143 -14.88 -7.11 3.43
N ILE A 144 -15.42 -6.19 2.63
CA ILE A 144 -16.03 -4.94 3.12
C ILE A 144 -17.25 -5.22 4.01
N ALA A 145 -18.06 -6.23 3.69
CA ALA A 145 -19.28 -6.54 4.40
C ALA A 145 -19.03 -7.34 5.68
N THR A 146 -18.22 -8.40 5.60
CA THR A 146 -17.99 -9.32 6.73
C THR A 146 -16.84 -8.89 7.62
N LYS A 147 -15.99 -7.98 7.14
CA LYS A 147 -14.76 -7.52 7.78
C LYS A 147 -13.70 -8.60 7.98
N GLU A 148 -13.85 -9.72 7.28
CA GLU A 148 -12.87 -10.80 7.26
C GLU A 148 -11.61 -10.37 6.49
N LEU A 149 -10.43 -10.71 7.01
CA LEU A 149 -9.14 -10.48 6.37
C LEU A 149 -8.45 -11.83 6.12
N LYS A 150 -8.01 -12.07 4.90
CA LYS A 150 -7.28 -13.28 4.49
C LYS A 150 -6.02 -12.93 3.75
N VAL A 151 -4.97 -13.73 3.90
CA VAL A 151 -3.84 -13.72 2.95
C VAL A 151 -4.28 -14.48 1.70
N VAL A 152 -4.09 -13.89 0.53
CA VAL A 152 -4.49 -14.48 -0.76
C VAL A 152 -3.34 -14.62 -1.75
N VAL A 153 -2.25 -13.89 -1.55
CA VAL A 153 -1.00 -14.03 -2.32
C VAL A 153 0.18 -13.89 -1.37
N GLU A 154 1.19 -14.73 -1.57
CA GLU A 154 2.46 -14.72 -0.84
C GLU A 154 3.61 -14.74 -1.86
N LEU A 155 4.68 -13.98 -1.60
CA LEU A 155 5.92 -14.10 -2.38
C LEU A 155 6.73 -15.30 -1.89
N ASP A 156 7.10 -16.20 -2.80
CA ASP A 156 8.06 -17.27 -2.53
C ASP A 156 9.42 -16.92 -3.13
N HIS A 157 10.35 -16.51 -2.27
CA HIS A 157 11.72 -16.20 -2.66
C HIS A 157 12.57 -17.45 -2.99
N ARG A 158 12.03 -18.65 -2.74
CA ARG A 158 12.72 -19.94 -2.94
C ARG A 158 14.07 -20.04 -2.23
N ARG A 159 14.19 -19.39 -1.06
CA ARG A 159 15.46 -19.21 -0.32
C ARG A 159 16.21 -20.52 -0.03
N THR A 160 15.47 -21.57 0.26
CA THR A 160 16.01 -22.88 0.68
C THR A 160 15.98 -23.93 -0.42
N ALA A 161 15.49 -23.59 -1.61
CA ALA A 161 15.40 -24.51 -2.73
C ALA A 161 16.80 -24.77 -3.33
N ALA A 162 16.98 -25.94 -3.96
CA ALA A 162 18.24 -26.30 -4.62
C ALA A 162 18.64 -25.31 -5.74
N ASP A 163 17.66 -24.59 -6.29
CA ASP A 163 17.82 -23.57 -7.32
C ASP A 163 17.80 -22.13 -6.77
N ALA A 164 17.96 -21.92 -5.45
CA ALA A 164 17.89 -20.59 -4.82
C ALA A 164 18.82 -19.54 -5.48
N ALA A 165 20.01 -19.94 -5.93
CA ALA A 165 20.97 -19.06 -6.60
C ALA A 165 20.45 -18.48 -7.93
N LYS A 166 19.48 -19.15 -8.58
CA LYS A 166 18.82 -18.65 -9.79
C LYS A 166 17.90 -17.47 -9.50
N TYR A 167 17.25 -17.47 -8.33
CA TYR A 167 16.24 -16.50 -7.94
C TYR A 167 16.79 -15.42 -7.00
N ASN A 168 17.97 -15.61 -6.42
CA ASN A 168 18.58 -14.70 -5.45
C ASN A 168 19.97 -14.25 -5.91
N VAL A 169 20.04 -13.69 -7.13
CA VAL A 169 21.29 -13.32 -7.81
C VAL A 169 21.95 -12.11 -7.16
N GLY A 170 21.15 -11.13 -6.74
CA GLY A 170 21.58 -9.80 -6.31
C GLY A 170 21.90 -9.63 -4.84
N GLY A 171 21.84 -10.69 -4.02
CA GLY A 171 22.23 -10.63 -2.62
C GLY A 171 21.22 -11.23 -1.65
N ILE A 172 21.19 -10.66 -0.45
CA ILE A 172 20.43 -11.15 0.70
C ILE A 172 18.94 -11.21 0.35
N SER A 173 18.30 -12.29 0.80
CA SER A 173 16.87 -12.52 0.70
C SER A 173 16.35 -12.81 2.10
N LYS A 174 16.12 -11.78 2.91
CA LYS A 174 15.42 -11.81 4.20
C LYS A 174 13.92 -11.64 3.97
N PHE A 175 13.13 -11.95 4.99
CA PHE A 175 11.71 -11.61 4.99
C PHE A 175 11.52 -10.11 4.78
N GLY A 176 10.55 -9.75 3.93
CA GLY A 176 10.29 -8.37 3.55
C GLY A 176 11.21 -7.80 2.45
N ASP A 177 12.20 -8.55 1.95
CA ASP A 177 13.11 -8.03 0.92
C ASP A 177 12.48 -7.95 -0.48
N TRP A 178 11.34 -8.59 -0.75
CA TRP A 178 10.60 -8.40 -2.00
C TRP A 178 9.26 -7.76 -1.68
N GLU A 179 8.79 -6.92 -2.60
CA GLU A 179 7.56 -6.16 -2.47
C GLU A 179 6.67 -6.35 -3.71
N TYR A 180 5.45 -5.83 -3.63
CA TYR A 180 4.56 -5.70 -4.76
C TYR A 180 4.63 -4.28 -5.33
N GLY A 181 4.06 -4.11 -6.52
CA GLY A 181 3.67 -2.79 -7.01
C GLY A 181 2.15 -2.73 -7.17
N ALA A 182 1.70 -2.11 -8.26
CA ALA A 182 0.27 -2.03 -8.54
C ALA A 182 -0.38 -3.42 -8.73
N LEU A 183 -1.51 -3.63 -8.04
CA LEU A 183 -2.51 -4.65 -8.37
C LEU A 183 -3.67 -3.93 -9.04
N ILE A 184 -4.01 -4.34 -10.26
CA ILE A 184 -5.03 -3.66 -11.08
C ILE A 184 -6.06 -4.69 -11.52
N ASP A 185 -7.33 -4.46 -11.18
CA ASP A 185 -8.46 -5.18 -11.76
C ASP A 185 -8.59 -4.81 -13.25
N VAL A 186 -8.31 -5.77 -14.12
CA VAL A 186 -8.38 -5.62 -15.58
C VAL A 186 -9.51 -6.45 -16.19
N SER A 187 -10.43 -6.94 -15.35
CA SER A 187 -11.45 -7.91 -15.74
C SER A 187 -12.29 -7.43 -16.92
N ASP A 188 -12.67 -6.16 -16.91
CA ASP A 188 -13.58 -5.59 -17.91
C ASP A 188 -12.82 -5.27 -19.22
N GLN A 189 -11.55 -4.88 -19.12
CA GLN A 189 -10.67 -4.58 -20.26
C GLN A 189 -10.36 -5.83 -21.09
N VAL A 190 -10.22 -6.98 -20.43
CA VAL A 190 -9.92 -8.26 -21.09
C VAL A 190 -11.16 -9.13 -21.33
N GLY A 191 -12.32 -8.75 -20.80
CA GLY A 191 -13.56 -9.51 -20.91
C GLY A 191 -13.55 -10.85 -20.14
N ILE A 192 -12.72 -10.98 -19.10
CA ILE A 192 -12.60 -12.19 -18.27
C ILE A 192 -12.73 -11.76 -16.82
N SER A 193 -13.78 -12.24 -16.14
CA SER A 193 -14.01 -11.95 -14.72
C SER A 193 -12.81 -12.34 -13.84
N ASP A 194 -12.68 -11.65 -12.71
CA ASP A 194 -11.71 -11.91 -11.66
C ASP A 194 -10.26 -11.97 -12.17
N THR A 195 -9.93 -11.11 -13.15
CA THR A 195 -8.61 -11.05 -13.78
C THR A 195 -7.89 -9.77 -13.38
N PHE A 196 -6.69 -9.93 -12.83
CA PHE A 196 -5.89 -8.82 -12.34
C PHE A 196 -4.48 -8.86 -12.94
N MET A 197 -3.88 -7.69 -13.13
CA MET A 197 -2.46 -7.54 -13.35
C MET A 197 -1.79 -7.19 -12.02
N LEU A 198 -0.71 -7.89 -11.69
CA LEU A 198 0.07 -7.66 -10.48
C LEU A 198 1.52 -7.40 -10.86
N SER A 199 2.04 -6.25 -10.45
CA SER A 199 3.47 -5.95 -10.47
C SER A 199 4.15 -6.58 -9.26
N VAL A 200 5.26 -7.27 -9.48
CA VAL A 200 6.11 -7.87 -8.46
C VAL A 200 7.50 -7.28 -8.58
N GLN A 201 8.10 -6.92 -7.45
CA GLN A 201 9.41 -6.31 -7.37
C GLN A 201 10.37 -7.23 -6.58
N PRO A 202 10.94 -8.25 -7.25
CA PRO A 202 11.91 -9.13 -6.63
C PRO A 202 13.28 -8.42 -6.58
N HIS A 203 13.57 -7.73 -5.48
CA HIS A 203 14.80 -6.93 -5.33
C HIS A 203 16.11 -7.74 -5.41
N THR A 204 16.03 -9.07 -5.38
CA THR A 204 17.18 -9.96 -5.59
C THR A 204 17.43 -10.32 -7.06
N TRP A 205 16.54 -9.93 -7.98
CA TRP A 205 16.74 -10.12 -9.42
C TRP A 205 17.50 -8.93 -9.98
N THR A 206 18.83 -9.05 -10.06
CA THR A 206 19.69 -7.97 -10.54
C THR A 206 20.54 -8.37 -11.75
N GLY A 207 20.96 -7.37 -12.52
CA GLY A 207 21.92 -7.56 -13.62
C GLY A 207 22.03 -6.33 -14.51
N ASP A 208 23.21 -6.14 -15.13
CA ASP A 208 23.51 -4.97 -15.96
C ASP A 208 22.52 -4.78 -17.12
N LYS A 209 21.93 -5.86 -17.63
CA LYS A 209 20.93 -5.84 -18.70
C LYS A 209 19.65 -5.09 -18.33
N TYR A 210 19.41 -4.79 -17.05
CA TYR A 210 18.24 -4.04 -16.58
C TYR A 210 18.50 -2.54 -16.42
N LYS A 211 19.76 -2.08 -16.58
CA LYS A 211 20.10 -0.66 -16.42
C LYS A 211 19.50 0.21 -17.53
N GLY A 212 18.77 1.24 -17.14
CA GLY A 212 18.26 2.29 -18.03
C GLY A 212 17.30 1.82 -19.13
N VAL A 213 16.73 0.61 -18.99
CA VAL A 213 15.82 0.02 -19.99
C VAL A 213 14.47 0.75 -20.06
N ASP A 214 14.10 1.46 -19.00
CA ASP A 214 12.89 2.29 -18.89
C ASP A 214 13.09 3.72 -19.45
N GLY A 215 14.33 4.11 -19.79
CA GLY A 215 14.69 5.46 -20.21
C GLY A 215 14.69 6.51 -19.09
N GLY A 216 14.56 6.10 -17.83
CA GLY A 216 14.54 6.99 -16.67
C GLY A 216 15.92 7.57 -16.35
N THR A 217 15.98 8.87 -16.04
CA THR A 217 17.25 9.57 -15.74
C THR A 217 17.52 9.74 -14.24
N ASN A 218 16.55 9.47 -13.37
CA ASN A 218 16.67 9.70 -11.92
C ASN A 218 17.52 8.63 -11.22
N ARG A 219 17.46 7.38 -11.70
CA ARG A 219 18.24 6.25 -11.19
C ARG A 219 18.89 5.48 -12.34
N PRO A 220 19.83 6.10 -13.10
CA PRO A 220 20.34 5.53 -14.35
C PRO A 220 21.14 4.23 -14.17
N ASN A 221 21.55 3.94 -12.93
CA ASN A 221 22.30 2.73 -12.57
C ASN A 221 21.45 1.70 -11.83
N GLU A 222 20.13 1.91 -11.70
CA GLU A 222 19.23 0.89 -11.15
C GLU A 222 19.31 -0.35 -12.03
N GLN A 223 19.49 -1.52 -11.40
CA GLN A 223 19.77 -2.79 -12.07
C GLN A 223 18.89 -3.93 -11.56
N GLN A 224 17.85 -3.61 -10.79
CA GLN A 224 16.81 -4.54 -10.38
C GLN A 224 15.80 -4.76 -11.51
N ALA A 225 15.27 -5.98 -11.58
CA ALA A 225 14.17 -6.34 -12.47
C ALA A 225 12.83 -6.35 -11.73
N SER A 226 11.77 -6.27 -12.51
CA SER A 226 10.39 -6.48 -12.05
C SER A 226 9.67 -7.46 -12.97
N GLN A 227 8.53 -7.97 -12.49
CA GLN A 227 7.65 -8.82 -13.29
C GLN A 227 6.23 -8.27 -13.22
N ILE A 228 5.50 -8.36 -14.33
CA ILE A 228 4.04 -8.22 -14.31
C ILE A 228 3.46 -9.61 -14.58
N VAL A 229 2.61 -10.08 -13.67
CA VAL A 229 1.88 -11.34 -13.82
C VAL A 229 0.39 -11.07 -13.98
N VAL A 230 -0.30 -11.98 -14.69
CA VAL A 230 -1.76 -11.98 -14.76
C VAL A 230 -2.28 -13.07 -13.83
N ILE A 231 -3.10 -12.69 -12.88
CA ILE A 231 -3.73 -13.59 -11.93
C ILE A 231 -5.23 -13.69 -12.20
N LYS A 232 -5.81 -14.86 -11.96
CA LYS A 232 -7.24 -15.13 -12.09
C LYS A 232 -7.80 -15.72 -10.80
N GLY A 233 -9.06 -15.39 -10.50
CA GLY A 233 -9.81 -16.03 -9.40
C GLY A 233 -9.80 -15.27 -8.07
N LEU A 234 -9.30 -14.04 -8.05
CA LEU A 234 -9.52 -13.14 -6.91
C LEU A 234 -10.91 -12.52 -7.01
N ALA A 235 -11.74 -12.66 -5.97
CA ALA A 235 -13.12 -12.18 -5.99
C ALA A 235 -13.24 -10.64 -6.06
N ARG A 236 -14.26 -10.12 -6.73
CA ARG A 236 -14.55 -8.67 -6.86
C ARG A 236 -15.70 -8.21 -5.97
#